data_AF-A0A7S1SQR2-F1
#
_entry.id   AF-A0A7S1SQR2-F1
#
_cell.length_a   1.000
_cell.length_b   1.000
_cell.length_c   1.000
_cell.angle_alpha   90.00
_cell.angle_beta   90.00
_cell.angle_gamma   90.00
#
_symmetry.space_group_name_H-M   'P 1'
#
loop_
_entity.id
_entity.type
_entity.pdbx_description
1 polymer ?
#
loop_
_entity_poly.entity_id
_entity_poly.type
_entity_poly.pdbx_seq_one_letter_code
_entity_poly.pdbx_strand_id
1 'polypeptide(L)'
;VLVPLGSIPRRYALEKSVTLIASRGDLKRNYVSLARAMRSRRPDVGVTLLHHSALARTRAMLEAFRRCAEFGGRVYGGGRVPTSGLVMIFNLKDICGRTTVYGFGGEAVNGRSTKYQYFTGMGAL
;
A
#
# COMPACT_ATOMS: atom_id res chain seq x y z
N VAL A 1 -3.05 -5.35 7.39
CA VAL A 1 -3.89 -6.54 7.60
C VAL A 1 -2.96 -7.65 8.09
N LEU A 2 -3.26 -8.23 9.25
CA LEU A 2 -2.51 -9.32 9.88
C LEU A 2 -3.04 -10.64 9.29
N VAL A 3 -2.16 -11.46 8.72
CA VAL A 3 -2.52 -12.81 8.24
C VAL A 3 -1.89 -13.84 9.19
N PRO A 4 -2.67 -14.77 9.78
CA PRO A 4 -2.14 -15.79 10.68
C PRO A 4 -1.24 -16.80 9.94
N LEU A 5 -0.17 -17.22 10.62
CA LEU A 5 0.96 -17.99 10.08
C LEU A 5 0.66 -19.46 9.71
N GLY A 6 -0.58 -19.93 9.90
CA GLY A 6 -0.96 -21.35 9.85
C GLY A 6 -1.40 -21.91 8.48
N SER A 7 -1.61 -21.06 7.47
CA SER A 7 -2.19 -21.51 6.19
C SER A 7 -1.60 -20.77 4.99
N ILE A 8 -0.26 -20.79 4.86
CA ILE A 8 0.44 -20.12 3.75
C ILE A 8 0.61 -21.11 2.57
N PRO A 9 -0.16 -21.00 1.46
CA PRO A 9 -0.01 -21.82 0.27
C PRO A 9 1.34 -21.57 -0.42
N ARG A 10 1.83 -22.60 -1.12
CA ARG A 10 3.21 -22.73 -1.66
C ARG A 10 3.65 -21.67 -2.70
N ARG A 11 2.80 -20.75 -3.14
CA ARG A 11 3.17 -19.73 -4.13
C ARG A 11 2.60 -18.37 -3.74
N TYR A 12 3.42 -17.50 -3.17
CA TYR A 12 3.13 -16.06 -3.19
C TYR A 12 3.12 -15.62 -4.65
N ALA A 13 2.03 -15.00 -5.11
CA ALA A 13 1.93 -14.40 -6.44
C ALA A 13 2.76 -13.10 -6.52
N LEU A 14 4.04 -13.19 -6.17
CA LEU A 14 5.00 -12.11 -6.23
C LEU A 14 5.93 -12.35 -7.41
N GLU A 15 6.11 -11.32 -8.24
CA GLU A 15 7.10 -11.30 -9.31
C GLU A 15 8.51 -11.56 -8.75
N LYS A 16 9.44 -11.94 -9.63
CA LYS A 16 10.84 -12.16 -9.23
C LYS A 16 11.51 -10.84 -8.89
N SER A 17 12.37 -10.84 -7.87
CA SER A 17 13.22 -9.68 -7.53
C SER A 17 12.46 -8.41 -7.11
N VAL A 18 11.23 -8.54 -6.61
CA VAL A 18 10.45 -7.40 -6.10
C VAL A 18 10.87 -7.00 -4.69
N THR A 19 10.63 -5.74 -4.35
CA THR A 19 10.76 -5.25 -2.97
C THR A 19 9.37 -5.03 -2.35
N LEU A 20 9.10 -5.74 -1.26
CA LEU A 20 7.95 -5.51 -0.40
C LEU A 20 8.25 -4.39 0.59
N ILE A 21 7.43 -3.34 0.54
CA ILE A 21 7.55 -2.19 1.43
C ILE A 21 6.43 -2.23 2.46
N ALA A 22 6.78 -2.55 3.70
CA ALA A 22 5.83 -2.49 4.81
C ALA A 22 5.62 -1.02 5.21
N SER A 23 4.43 -0.48 4.93
CA SER A 23 4.08 0.91 5.25
C SER A 23 3.29 1.07 6.56
N ARG A 24 2.70 -0.02 7.09
CA ARG A 24 1.79 -0.01 8.27
C ARG A 24 1.72 -1.34 9.01
N GLY A 25 1.27 -1.29 10.26
CA GLY A 25 0.95 -2.43 11.12
C GLY A 25 1.74 -2.40 12.43
N ASP A 26 1.63 -3.45 13.26
CA ASP A 26 2.61 -3.70 14.32
C ASP A 26 3.94 -4.01 13.63
N LEU A 27 4.74 -2.96 13.43
CA LEU A 27 5.98 -3.01 12.66
C LEU A 27 7.04 -3.87 13.35
N LYS A 28 6.95 -4.13 14.65
CA LYS A 28 7.91 -5.02 15.31
C LYS A 28 7.57 -6.48 15.06
N ARG A 29 6.29 -6.86 15.12
CA ARG A 29 5.90 -8.27 14.95
C ARG A 29 5.69 -8.65 13.48
N ASN A 30 5.00 -7.82 12.71
CA ASN A 30 4.56 -8.18 11.37
C ASN A 30 5.68 -8.08 10.34
N TYR A 31 6.47 -7.02 10.39
CA TYR A 31 7.63 -6.89 9.51
C TYR A 31 8.67 -7.96 9.79
N VAL A 32 9.01 -8.22 11.07
CA VAL A 32 9.98 -9.28 11.41
C VAL A 32 9.50 -10.65 10.95
N SER A 33 8.23 -10.96 11.18
CA SER A 33 7.62 -12.22 10.72
C SER A 33 7.65 -12.33 9.18
N LEU A 34 7.22 -11.28 8.48
CA LEU A 34 7.24 -11.23 7.01
C LEU A 34 8.66 -11.35 6.45
N ALA A 35 9.61 -10.59 6.98
CA ALA A 35 11.00 -10.61 6.55
C ALA A 35 11.63 -11.99 6.76
N ARG A 36 11.36 -12.66 7.89
CA ARG A 36 11.82 -14.03 8.15
C ARG A 36 11.17 -15.03 7.17
N ALA A 37 9.88 -14.89 6.91
CA ALA A 37 9.18 -15.75 5.95
C ALA A 37 9.69 -15.57 4.52
N MET A 38 9.95 -14.34 4.08
CA MET A 38 10.50 -14.06 2.75
C MET A 38 11.95 -14.55 2.64
N ARG A 39 12.82 -14.27 3.60
CA ARG A 39 14.23 -14.75 3.56
C ARG A 39 14.34 -16.27 3.42
N SER A 40 13.44 -17.02 4.05
CA SER A 40 13.45 -18.49 3.98
C SER A 40 12.81 -19.06 2.72
N ARG A 41 11.78 -18.41 2.16
CA ARG A 41 10.96 -18.97 1.07
C ARG A 41 11.18 -18.31 -0.30
N ARG A 42 11.61 -17.05 -0.31
CA ARG A 42 11.79 -16.18 -1.49
C ARG A 42 12.96 -15.22 -1.24
N PRO A 43 14.22 -15.72 -1.19
CA PRO A 43 15.39 -14.88 -0.94
C PRO A 43 15.61 -13.83 -2.03
N ASP A 44 15.00 -14.00 -3.20
CA ASP A 44 14.96 -13.01 -4.28
C ASP A 44 14.08 -11.79 -3.95
N VAL A 45 13.15 -11.90 -3.00
CA VAL A 45 12.24 -10.82 -2.62
C VAL A 45 12.84 -10.01 -1.48
N GLY A 46 13.08 -8.72 -1.75
CA GLY A 46 13.48 -7.76 -0.73
C GLY A 46 12.31 -7.43 0.19
N VAL A 47 12.57 -7.25 1.49
CA VAL A 47 11.56 -6.74 2.43
C VAL A 47 12.17 -5.57 3.18
N THR A 48 11.50 -4.42 3.13
CA THR A 48 11.93 -3.20 3.80
C THR A 48 10.78 -2.54 4.55
N LEU A 49 11.15 -1.75 5.55
CA LEU A 49 10.23 -0.98 6.35
C LEU A 49 10.25 0.48 5.89
N LEU A 50 9.08 1.02 5.58
CA LEU A 50 8.98 2.44 5.26
C LEU A 50 9.21 3.27 6.52
N HIS A 51 10.10 4.25 6.43
CA HIS A 51 10.42 5.13 7.55
C HIS A 51 9.18 5.91 8.01
N HIS A 52 9.03 6.10 9.33
CA HIS A 52 7.86 6.75 9.91
C HIS A 52 7.62 8.18 9.38
N SER A 53 8.68 8.91 9.06
CA SER A 53 8.58 10.27 8.50
C SER A 53 7.84 10.28 7.15
N ALA A 54 8.04 9.27 6.30
CA ALA A 54 7.36 9.16 5.01
C ALA A 54 5.83 9.03 5.17
N LEU A 55 5.40 8.23 6.16
CA LEU A 55 4.00 8.10 6.51
C LEU A 55 3.45 9.40 7.12
N ALA A 56 4.19 10.04 8.00
CA ALA A 56 3.80 11.30 8.65
C ALA A 56 3.60 12.43 7.62
N ARG A 57 4.52 12.59 6.67
CA ARG A 57 4.40 13.58 5.59
C ARG A 57 3.17 13.34 4.72
N THR A 58 2.94 12.08 4.34
CA THR A 58 1.75 11.71 3.55
C THR A 58 0.46 12.02 4.33
N ARG A 59 0.44 11.75 5.63
CA ARG A 59 -0.70 12.07 6.49
C ARG A 59 -0.94 13.57 6.59
N ALA A 60 0.11 14.37 6.81
CA ALA A 60 0.01 15.82 6.87
C ALA A 60 -0.54 16.41 5.56
N MET A 61 -0.06 15.90 4.41
CA MET A 61 -0.58 16.29 3.09
C MET A 61 -2.07 15.92 2.95
N LEU A 62 -2.49 14.72 3.37
CA LEU A 62 -3.90 14.31 3.30
C LEU A 62 -4.78 15.21 4.18
N GLU A 63 -4.34 15.51 5.40
CA GLU A 63 -5.07 16.40 6.31
C GLU A 63 -5.17 17.83 5.76
N ALA A 64 -4.09 18.34 5.14
CA ALA A 64 -4.11 19.63 4.44
C ALA A 64 -5.11 19.63 3.27
N PHE A 65 -5.07 18.63 2.40
CA PHE A 65 -6.03 18.48 1.30
C PHE A 65 -7.48 18.48 1.79
N ARG A 66 -7.77 17.71 2.85
CA ARG A 66 -9.13 17.63 3.39
C ARG A 66 -9.61 18.96 3.96
N ARG A 67 -8.77 19.69 4.70
CA ARG A 67 -9.12 21.03 5.18
C ARG A 67 -9.43 21.99 4.03
N CYS A 68 -8.63 21.96 2.97
CA CYS A 68 -8.89 22.78 1.77
C CYS A 68 -10.20 22.39 1.08
N ALA A 69 -10.49 21.09 0.98
CA ALA A 69 -11.75 20.61 0.40
C ALA A 69 -12.96 21.03 1.22
N GLU A 70 -12.88 20.89 2.55
CA GLU A 70 -13.93 21.30 3.49
C GLU A 70 -14.19 22.81 3.40
N PHE A 71 -13.14 23.63 3.31
CA PHE A 71 -13.26 25.07 3.06
C PHE A 71 -13.93 25.38 1.71
N GLY A 72 -13.66 24.57 0.69
CA GLY A 72 -14.32 24.62 -0.62
C GLY A 72 -15.71 23.97 -0.67
N GLY A 73 -16.31 23.63 0.46
CA GLY A 73 -17.65 23.05 0.54
C GLY A 73 -17.75 21.56 0.16
N ARG A 74 -16.63 20.85 0.03
CA ARG A 74 -16.60 19.41 -0.29
C ARG A 74 -16.13 18.58 0.90
N VAL A 75 -16.97 17.65 1.35
CA VAL A 75 -16.62 16.70 2.40
C VAL A 75 -16.46 15.31 1.80
N TYR A 76 -15.26 14.74 1.93
CA TYR A 76 -14.99 13.37 1.49
C TYR A 76 -15.25 12.36 2.61
N GLY A 77 -15.89 11.24 2.31
CA GLY A 77 -15.99 10.11 3.24
C GLY A 77 -14.62 9.49 3.60
N GLY A 78 -14.63 8.54 4.53
CA GLY A 78 -13.44 7.77 4.92
C GLY A 78 -12.57 8.41 6.03
N GLY A 79 -11.54 7.68 6.45
CA GLY A 79 -10.67 8.08 7.55
C GLY A 79 -9.58 9.10 7.17
N ARG A 80 -8.90 9.64 8.18
CA ARG A 80 -7.72 10.54 8.03
C ARG A 80 -6.39 9.81 7.85
N VAL A 81 -6.44 8.48 7.80
CA VAL A 81 -5.27 7.65 7.54
C VAL A 81 -5.14 7.51 6.02
N PRO A 82 -3.97 7.81 5.41
CA PRO A 82 -3.79 7.67 3.96
C PRO A 82 -4.05 6.23 3.51
N THR A 83 -3.96 5.86 2.23
CA THR A 83 -3.88 4.45 1.78
C THR A 83 -2.43 4.03 1.56
N SER A 84 -2.09 2.74 1.57
CA SER A 84 -0.71 2.30 1.28
C SER A 84 -0.27 2.74 -0.11
N GLY A 85 -1.17 2.73 -1.09
CA GLY A 85 -0.97 3.30 -2.42
C GLY A 85 -0.65 4.78 -2.39
N LEU A 86 -1.44 5.60 -1.67
CA LEU A 86 -1.18 7.04 -1.55
C LEU A 86 0.19 7.33 -0.91
N VAL A 87 0.57 6.57 0.12
CA VAL A 87 1.90 6.68 0.73
C VAL A 87 3.00 6.39 -0.29
N MET A 88 2.88 5.31 -1.07
CA MET A 88 3.89 4.99 -2.08
C MET A 88 3.96 6.04 -3.18
N ILE A 89 2.83 6.49 -3.74
CA ILE A 89 2.80 7.51 -4.80
C ILE A 89 3.48 8.80 -4.31
N PHE A 90 3.14 9.24 -3.10
CA PHE A 90 3.71 10.46 -2.53
C PHE A 90 5.23 10.37 -2.36
N ASN A 91 5.75 9.23 -1.90
CA ASN A 91 7.19 9.05 -1.73
C ASN A 91 7.93 8.76 -3.04
N LEU A 92 7.30 8.09 -4.00
CA LEU A 92 7.88 7.85 -5.32
C LEU A 92 8.08 9.14 -6.11
N LYS A 93 7.22 10.14 -5.91
CA LYS A 93 7.40 11.48 -6.49
C LYS A 93 8.73 12.12 -6.09
N ASP A 94 9.22 11.86 -4.88
CA ASP A 94 10.48 12.44 -4.39
C ASP A 94 11.71 11.71 -4.94
N ILE A 95 11.56 10.45 -5.34
CA ILE A 95 12.66 9.57 -5.77
C ILE A 95 12.76 9.51 -7.30
N CYS A 96 11.61 9.58 -7.99
CA CYS A 96 11.51 9.44 -9.43
C CYS A 96 11.29 10.81 -10.09
N GLY A 97 12.04 11.11 -11.16
CA GLY A 97 11.78 12.32 -11.96
C GLY A 97 10.40 12.32 -12.64
N ARG A 98 9.80 11.14 -12.84
CA ARG A 98 8.43 10.94 -13.32
C ARG A 98 7.83 9.67 -12.73
N THR A 99 6.59 9.75 -12.28
CA THR A 99 5.84 8.62 -11.72
C THR A 99 4.54 8.44 -12.50
N THR A 100 4.29 7.22 -12.99
CA THR A 100 3.02 6.85 -13.60
C THR A 100 2.32 5.84 -12.69
N VAL A 101 1.04 6.04 -12.43
CA VAL A 101 0.26 5.23 -11.49
C VAL A 101 -0.81 4.47 -12.26
N TYR A 102 -0.90 3.16 -12.03
CA TYR A 102 -1.90 2.28 -12.64
C TYR A 102 -2.77 1.64 -11.56
N GLY A 103 -4.02 1.32 -11.89
CA GLY A 103 -4.94 0.63 -10.96
C GLY A 103 -5.31 1.46 -9.73
N PHE A 104 -5.28 2.79 -9.83
CA PHE A 104 -5.66 3.70 -8.75
C PHE A 104 -6.94 4.44 -9.12
N GLY A 105 -7.86 4.58 -8.16
CA GLY A 105 -9.19 5.13 -8.37
C GLY A 105 -10.25 4.06 -8.59
N GLY A 106 -11.49 4.49 -8.83
CA GLY A 106 -12.65 3.62 -9.03
C GLY A 106 -13.50 4.05 -10.23
N GLU A 107 -12.91 4.79 -11.17
CA GLU A 107 -13.64 5.17 -12.39
C GLU A 107 -13.99 3.91 -13.18
N ALA A 108 -15.26 3.81 -13.53
CA ALA A 108 -15.77 2.71 -14.35
C ALA A 108 -15.12 2.78 -15.73
N VAL A 109 -14.25 1.81 -16.04
CA VAL A 109 -13.72 1.67 -17.39
C VAL A 109 -14.83 1.07 -18.25
N ASN A 110 -15.30 1.82 -19.26
CA ASN A 110 -16.39 1.42 -20.16
C ASN A 110 -17.70 1.07 -19.44
N GLY A 111 -18.07 1.84 -18.40
CA GLY A 111 -19.35 1.66 -17.69
C GLY A 111 -19.43 0.41 -16.81
N ARG A 112 -18.34 -0.35 -16.65
CA ARG A 112 -18.26 -1.49 -15.73
C ARG A 112 -17.60 -1.06 -14.42
N SER A 113 -18.25 -1.38 -13.30
CA SER A 113 -17.65 -1.25 -11.97
C SER A 113 -16.34 -2.05 -11.91
N THR A 114 -15.25 -1.36 -11.57
CA THR A 114 -13.94 -1.99 -11.42
C THR A 114 -13.95 -2.87 -10.17
N LYS A 115 -13.56 -4.14 -10.31
CA LYS A 115 -13.30 -5.01 -9.15
C LYS A 115 -12.26 -4.34 -8.26
N TYR A 116 -12.42 -4.47 -6.95
CA TYR A 116 -11.53 -3.84 -5.97
C TYR A 116 -10.07 -4.33 -6.09
N GLN A 117 -9.85 -5.56 -6.55
CA GLN A 117 -8.53 -6.11 -6.86
C GLN A 117 -8.52 -6.73 -8.26
N TYR A 118 -7.38 -6.59 -8.95
CA TYR A 118 -7.18 -7.20 -10.27
C TYR A 118 -6.90 -8.71 -10.19
N PHE A 119 -6.52 -9.21 -9.02
CA PHE A 119 -6.26 -10.63 -8.76
C PHE A 119 -7.29 -11.18 -7.76
N THR A 120 -7.52 -12.49 -7.83
CA THR A 120 -8.36 -13.25 -6.90
C THR A 120 -7.48 -14.23 -6.12
N GLY A 121 -7.61 -14.30 -4.80
CA GLY A 121 -6.82 -15.18 -3.92
C GLY A 121 -6.46 -14.52 -2.58
N MET A 122 -5.62 -15.16 -1.76
CA MET A 122 -5.19 -14.56 -0.48
C MET A 122 -4.41 -13.26 -0.71
N GLY A 123 -4.90 -12.18 -0.10
CA GLY A 123 -4.41 -10.81 -0.29
C GLY A 123 -5.37 -9.93 -1.11
N ALA A 124 -6.31 -10.54 -1.83
CA ALA A 124 -7.46 -9.84 -2.37
C ALA A 124 -8.54 -9.79 -1.29
N LEU A 125 -8.69 -8.64 -0.64
CA LEU A 125 -9.84 -8.34 0.21
C LEU A 125 -11.01 -7.86 -0.65
#